data_AF-A0A126QLH1-F1
#
_entry.id   AF-A0A126QLH1-F1
#
_cell.length_a   1.000
_cell.length_b   1.000
_cell.length_c   1.000
_cell.angle_alpha   90.00
_cell.angle_beta   90.00
_cell.angle_gamma   90.00
#
_symmetry.space_group_name_H-M   'P 1'
#
loop_
_entity.id
_entity.type
_entity.pdbx_description
1 polymer ?
#
loop_
_entity_poly.entity_id
_entity_poly.type
_entity_poly.pdbx_seq_one_letter_code
_entity_poly.pdbx_strand_id
1 'polypeptide(L)'
;MSVVGNRLDIRNPFVTHGIFQIAWGGLLLVLLVWFGFSESDRLREIFDALLERRDATPLNLAGSVGFTIVLVAGLGSAAANLFGGLKNTLSFIVPVNVPANLSDPSSISRLLFDRVIGHFENPSSLLIKASRFVSDRFLYMVRPQARFVERAIKVGRNSLLLLLLCLLPYFLQDATVRASGVEFSYEAPIVAAFLLLLILAGYGVGVLLLTAVRPEASVVEERMHLSRTGNPNNFFGFLERKLDELRVGSFQNRVYAATLPIKGKVELNESNSFTGNLVLETQPVPMERGAWQAALSMDVFGLLLRVLAVFFFLRLLLSALSPDPALNWADAASLVAVLFAARCGAELMEAAFSLFNTFMFQSDLLEITMSGNYDAASIGMGDGRGGTLHSQRISVQSDANLLVRAGRIISYSEGMEGPRWIVSSVHDEGFRRGLQEFINSFLSFRDTSGKLAGVDVQDEDLNAMLNVNARIAGQQSAAQSMGRRLAYEGDAPRRLPEFGEEGGAVGAPAGAIGGGGVQLFFLSGEFGGETIPLDGTPLVLGRDPGRCTLILTSKSISKVHCSIEKNGSGWVVVDVGSTYGTYVDGARIPPNQRYRLQMGSVVSLAKALEFKIVPAGSDTAY
;
A
#
# COMPACT_ATOMS: atom_id res chain seq x y z
N MET A 1 -2.85 26.57 10.50
CA MET A 1 -2.55 25.13 10.58
C MET A 1 -2.12 24.68 9.20
N SER A 2 -0.81 24.59 8.99
CA SER A 2 -0.19 24.26 7.71
C SER A 2 -0.44 22.81 7.32
N VAL A 3 -0.67 22.57 6.04
CA VAL A 3 -0.70 21.26 5.38
C VAL A 3 0.65 20.56 5.62
N VAL A 4 0.73 19.74 6.67
CA VAL A 4 1.86 18.83 6.91
C VAL A 4 1.39 17.45 6.43
N GLY A 5 2.19 16.85 5.54
CA GLY A 5 1.81 15.70 4.73
C GLY A 5 1.26 14.49 5.50
N ASN A 6 0.39 13.75 4.82
CA ASN A 6 -0.26 12.51 5.24
C ASN A 6 0.76 11.54 5.86
N ARG A 7 0.82 11.46 7.19
CA ARG A 7 1.69 10.57 7.95
C ARG A 7 0.83 9.78 8.93
N LEU A 8 1.07 8.47 9.02
CA LEU A 8 0.50 7.66 10.09
C LEU A 8 1.43 7.82 11.30
N ASP A 9 0.89 8.36 12.40
CA ASP A 9 1.64 8.51 13.64
C ASP A 9 1.72 7.15 14.34
N ILE A 10 2.94 6.60 14.41
CA ILE A 10 3.21 5.36 15.14
C ILE A 10 4.06 5.70 16.35
N ARG A 11 3.71 5.10 17.49
CA ARG A 11 4.56 5.14 18.68
C ARG A 11 5.91 4.53 18.34
N ASN A 12 7.00 5.26 18.58
CA ASN A 12 8.33 4.78 18.25
C ASN A 12 8.63 3.47 19.01
N PRO A 13 8.83 2.34 18.30
CA PRO A 13 9.08 1.04 18.94
C PRO A 13 10.51 0.93 19.49
N PHE A 14 11.41 1.82 19.08
CA PHE A 14 12.82 1.81 19.46
C PHE A 14 13.11 2.54 20.77
N VAL A 15 12.14 3.22 21.37
CA VAL A 15 12.37 4.02 22.59
C VAL A 15 12.97 3.18 23.70
N THR A 16 12.40 1.99 23.95
CA THR A 16 12.91 1.06 24.97
C THR A 16 14.33 0.60 24.65
N HIS A 17 14.57 0.18 23.41
CA HIS A 17 15.91 -0.24 22.97
C HIS A 17 16.94 0.89 23.10
N GLY A 18 16.57 2.12 22.73
CA GLY A 18 17.40 3.31 22.86
C GLY A 18 17.74 3.59 24.33
N ILE A 19 16.79 3.42 25.26
CA ILE A 19 17.06 3.54 26.70
C ILE A 19 18.09 2.49 27.15
N PHE A 20 17.98 1.24 26.73
CA PHE A 20 18.97 0.20 27.06
C PHE A 20 20.35 0.49 26.46
N GLN A 21 20.41 1.04 25.24
CA GLN A 21 21.67 1.48 24.63
C GLN A 21 22.30 2.65 25.40
N ILE A 22 21.52 3.65 25.80
CA ILE A 22 21.99 4.77 26.63
C ILE A 22 22.50 4.24 27.98
N ALA A 23 21.72 3.37 28.63
CA ALA A 23 22.08 2.77 29.91
C ALA A 23 23.40 1.99 29.80
N TRP A 24 23.55 1.17 28.76
CA TRP A 24 24.79 0.44 28.50
C TRP A 24 25.97 1.38 28.24
N GLY A 25 25.83 2.34 27.32
CA GLY A 25 26.90 3.26 26.96
C GLY A 25 27.32 4.14 28.13
N GLY A 26 26.36 4.65 28.91
CA GLY A 26 26.60 5.43 30.12
C GLY A 26 27.28 4.62 31.21
N LEU A 27 26.79 3.41 31.50
CA LEU A 27 27.39 2.53 32.50
C LEU A 27 28.82 2.13 32.11
N LEU A 28 29.04 1.77 30.84
CA LEU A 28 30.37 1.42 30.34
C LEU A 28 31.33 2.60 30.48
N LEU A 29 30.88 3.82 30.17
CA LEU A 29 31.67 5.04 30.36
C LEU A 29 32.05 5.24 31.83
N VAL A 30 31.07 5.15 32.74
CA VAL A 30 31.30 5.31 34.18
C VAL A 30 32.28 4.26 34.70
N LEU A 31 32.11 2.99 34.30
CA LEU A 31 33.00 1.90 34.73
C LEU A 31 34.43 2.10 34.22
N LEU A 32 34.61 2.52 32.96
CA LEU A 32 35.94 2.77 32.39
C LEU A 32 36.62 3.98 33.03
N VAL A 33 35.88 5.06 33.26
CA VAL A 33 36.40 6.27 33.93
C VAL A 33 36.76 5.95 35.38
N TRP A 34 35.86 5.31 36.12
CA TRP A 34 36.11 4.89 37.50
C TRP A 34 37.34 4.00 37.60
N PHE A 35 37.45 2.99 36.73
CA PHE A 35 38.60 2.10 36.67
C PHE A 35 39.91 2.84 36.39
N GLY A 36 39.89 3.78 35.42
CA GLY A 36 41.06 4.59 35.10
C GLY A 36 41.52 5.47 36.27
N PHE A 37 40.59 5.99 37.08
CA PHE A 37 40.93 6.75 38.29
C PHE A 37 41.39 5.87 39.45
N SER A 38 40.69 4.76 39.72
CA SER A 38 40.98 3.88 40.86
C SER A 38 42.35 3.24 40.78
N GLU A 39 42.84 2.99 39.56
CA GLU A 39 44.14 2.37 39.32
C GLU A 39 45.17 3.34 38.72
N SER A 40 44.93 4.65 38.82
CA SER A 40 45.77 5.67 38.19
C SER A 40 47.25 5.61 38.62
N ASP A 41 47.53 5.34 39.90
CA ASP A 41 48.90 5.20 40.41
C ASP A 41 49.59 3.93 39.86
N ARG A 42 48.89 2.79 39.83
CA ARG A 42 49.43 1.55 39.25
C ARG A 42 49.65 1.65 37.75
N LEU A 43 48.72 2.29 37.03
CA LEU A 43 48.88 2.55 35.60
C LEU A 43 50.10 3.44 35.34
N ARG A 44 50.32 4.45 36.19
CA ARG A 44 51.49 5.33 36.12
C ARG A 44 52.80 4.57 36.35
N GLU A 45 52.86 3.71 37.37
CA GLU A 45 54.03 2.85 37.63
C GLU A 45 54.35 1.93 36.43
N ILE A 46 53.32 1.34 35.80
CA ILE A 46 53.50 0.51 34.60
C ILE A 46 54.01 1.35 33.42
N PHE A 47 53.45 2.54 33.20
CA PHE A 47 53.89 3.45 32.14
C PHE A 47 55.33 3.94 32.34
N ASP A 48 55.69 4.29 33.57
CA ASP A 48 57.04 4.74 33.93
C ASP A 48 58.04 3.58 33.77
N ALA A 49 57.70 2.36 34.20
CA ALA A 49 58.51 1.16 33.99
C ALA A 49 58.71 0.83 32.49
N LEU A 50 57.69 1.06 31.65
CA LEU A 50 57.76 0.89 30.20
C LEU A 50 58.64 1.94 29.52
N LEU A 51 58.54 3.20 29.94
CA LEU A 51 59.31 4.32 29.40
C LEU A 51 60.80 4.24 29.80
N GLU A 52 61.09 3.79 31.02
CA GLU A 52 62.46 3.71 31.55
C GLU A 52 63.20 2.40 31.18
N ARG A 53 62.55 1.45 30.50
CA ARG A 53 63.13 0.15 30.07
C ARG A 53 63.74 -0.70 31.20
N ARG A 54 63.46 -0.40 32.47
CA ARG A 54 63.90 -1.23 33.60
C ARG A 54 62.98 -2.43 33.74
N ASP A 55 63.54 -3.62 33.51
CA ASP A 55 62.96 -4.92 33.86
C ASP A 55 61.50 -5.18 33.43
N ALA A 56 61.03 -4.53 32.36
CA ALA A 56 59.70 -4.77 31.80
C ALA A 56 59.67 -6.15 31.11
N THR A 57 59.02 -7.13 31.75
CA THR A 57 58.79 -8.43 31.12
C THR A 57 57.92 -8.27 29.87
N PRO A 58 58.08 -9.13 28.84
CA PRO A 58 57.22 -9.09 27.64
C PRO A 58 55.72 -9.18 27.97
N LEU A 59 55.39 -9.82 29.10
CA LEU A 59 54.02 -9.97 29.60
C LEU A 59 53.44 -8.63 30.09
N ASN A 60 54.22 -7.81 30.79
CA ASN A 60 53.81 -6.48 31.26
C ASN A 60 53.63 -5.49 30.10
N LEU A 61 54.48 -5.59 29.08
CA LEU A 61 54.36 -4.79 27.85
C LEU A 61 53.14 -5.20 27.02
N ALA A 62 52.84 -6.50 26.94
CA ALA A 62 51.62 -6.99 26.30
C ALA A 62 50.35 -6.59 27.08
N GLY A 63 50.39 -6.65 28.42
CA GLY A 63 49.29 -6.27 29.30
C GLY A 63 48.92 -4.79 29.21
N SER A 64 49.90 -3.89 29.18
CA SER A 64 49.70 -2.45 29.05
C SER A 64 49.17 -2.02 27.68
N VAL A 65 49.69 -2.61 26.60
CA VAL A 65 49.16 -2.40 25.23
C VAL A 65 47.73 -2.94 25.13
N GLY A 66 47.48 -4.14 25.64
CA GLY A 66 46.13 -4.74 25.70
C GLY A 66 45.16 -3.88 26.49
N PHE A 67 45.59 -3.33 27.63
CA PHE A 67 44.80 -2.42 28.45
C PHE A 67 44.42 -1.15 27.68
N THR A 68 45.39 -0.51 27.03
CA THR A 68 45.18 0.72 26.25
C THR A 68 44.18 0.48 25.11
N ILE A 69 44.31 -0.65 24.41
CA ILE A 69 43.38 -1.05 23.34
C ILE A 69 41.96 -1.22 23.90
N VAL A 70 41.80 -1.91 25.03
CA VAL A 70 40.49 -2.14 25.65
C VAL A 70 39.87 -0.83 26.13
N LEU A 71 40.65 0.07 26.72
CA LEU A 71 40.16 1.38 27.16
C LEU A 71 39.65 2.21 25.98
N VAL A 72 40.43 2.33 24.91
CA VAL A 72 40.07 3.11 23.71
C VAL A 72 38.86 2.50 23.01
N ALA A 73 38.85 1.17 22.81
CA ALA A 73 37.72 0.47 22.20
C ALA A 73 36.46 0.56 23.08
N GLY A 74 36.63 0.49 24.40
CA GLY A 74 35.56 0.63 25.39
C GLY A 74 34.93 2.02 25.35
N LEU A 75 35.74 3.08 25.33
CA LEU A 75 35.27 4.46 25.21
C LEU A 75 34.55 4.72 23.88
N GLY A 76 35.10 4.22 22.77
CA GLY A 76 34.45 4.29 21.46
C GLY A 76 33.09 3.58 21.44
N SER A 77 33.03 2.39 22.04
CA SER A 77 31.79 1.62 22.20
C SER A 77 30.78 2.35 23.09
N ALA A 78 31.22 2.93 24.20
CA ALA A 78 30.37 3.72 25.10
C ALA A 78 29.74 4.91 24.38
N ALA A 79 30.56 5.68 23.65
CA ALA A 79 30.10 6.81 22.85
C ALA A 79 29.10 6.37 21.75
N ALA A 80 29.42 5.32 20.99
CA ALA A 80 28.55 4.82 19.93
C ALA A 80 27.17 4.40 20.46
N ASN A 81 27.11 3.73 21.61
CA ASN A 81 25.85 3.32 22.23
C ASN A 81 25.07 4.51 22.82
N LEU A 82 25.75 5.51 23.41
CA LEU A 82 25.10 6.73 23.88
C LEU A 82 24.45 7.52 22.74
N PHE A 83 25.20 7.80 21.67
CA PHE A 83 24.67 8.56 20.53
C PHE A 83 23.62 7.76 19.75
N GLY A 84 23.85 6.46 19.53
CA GLY A 84 22.88 5.57 18.90
C GLY A 84 21.58 5.47 19.70
N GLY A 85 21.68 5.30 21.02
CA GLY A 85 20.53 5.24 21.91
C GLY A 85 19.78 6.57 21.96
N LEU A 86 20.48 7.70 22.04
CA LEU A 86 19.88 9.03 22.00
C LEU A 86 19.09 9.25 20.69
N LYS A 87 19.66 8.86 19.54
CA LYS A 87 18.97 8.90 18.24
C LYS A 87 17.68 8.06 18.27
N ASN A 88 17.73 6.87 18.86
CA ASN A 88 16.60 5.94 18.94
C ASN A 88 15.52 6.38 19.93
N THR A 89 15.87 7.18 20.95
CA THR A 89 14.94 7.64 22.00
C THR A 89 14.29 9.00 21.70
N LEU A 90 14.99 9.94 21.04
CA LEU A 90 14.55 11.33 20.90
C LEU A 90 13.31 11.55 20.03
N SER A 91 12.85 10.55 19.27
CA SER A 91 11.60 10.63 18.49
C SER A 91 10.49 9.82 19.17
N PHE A 92 9.56 10.43 19.88
CA PHE A 92 8.46 9.67 20.53
C PHE A 92 7.43 9.14 19.52
N ILE A 93 7.27 9.86 18.42
CA ILE A 93 6.39 9.54 17.31
C ILE A 93 7.25 9.55 16.06
N VAL A 94 7.23 8.46 15.30
CA VAL A 94 7.85 8.46 13.97
C VAL A 94 6.74 8.69 12.96
N PRO A 95 6.78 9.81 12.21
CA PRO A 95 5.85 9.99 11.11
C PRO A 95 6.18 8.99 10.01
N VAL A 96 5.27 8.07 9.74
CA VAL A 96 5.47 7.03 8.73
C VAL A 96 4.81 7.45 7.42
N ASN A 97 5.59 7.46 6.34
CA ASN A 97 5.05 7.55 4.98
C ASN A 97 4.23 6.29 4.68
N VAL A 98 3.41 6.32 3.61
CA VAL A 98 2.65 5.15 3.16
C VAL A 98 3.56 3.91 3.12
N PRO A 99 3.26 2.82 3.88
CA PRO A 99 4.10 1.61 3.89
C PRO A 99 4.29 1.07 2.46
N ALA A 100 5.40 0.42 2.15
CA ALA A 100 5.63 -0.02 0.76
C ALA A 100 4.57 -1.05 0.31
N ASN A 101 4.47 -1.25 -1.00
CA ASN A 101 3.61 -2.29 -1.57
C ASN A 101 4.06 -3.69 -1.14
N LEU A 102 3.18 -4.67 -1.35
CA LEU A 102 3.55 -6.08 -1.21
C LEU A 102 4.74 -6.38 -2.13
N SER A 103 5.71 -7.13 -1.60
CA SER A 103 6.95 -7.43 -2.33
C SER A 103 6.70 -8.32 -3.56
N ASP A 104 5.69 -9.18 -3.45
CA ASP A 104 5.35 -10.21 -4.43
C ASP A 104 3.85 -10.14 -4.72
N PRO A 105 3.44 -9.44 -5.79
CA PRO A 105 2.03 -9.34 -6.16
C PRO A 105 1.36 -10.70 -6.40
N SER A 106 2.12 -11.75 -6.76
CA SER A 106 1.56 -13.09 -6.95
C SER A 106 1.08 -13.74 -5.65
N SER A 107 1.45 -13.21 -4.48
CA SER A 107 0.90 -13.67 -3.21
C SER A 107 -0.58 -13.33 -3.05
N ILE A 108 -1.05 -12.27 -3.72
CA ILE A 108 -2.45 -11.85 -3.71
C ILE A 108 -3.31 -12.94 -4.35
N SER A 109 -2.95 -13.38 -5.56
CA SER A 109 -3.69 -14.42 -6.27
C SER A 109 -3.62 -15.75 -5.52
N ARG A 110 -2.43 -16.20 -5.10
CA ARG A 110 -2.30 -17.44 -4.32
C ARG A 110 -3.13 -17.43 -3.03
N LEU A 111 -3.24 -16.28 -2.36
CA LEU A 111 -4.12 -16.16 -1.20
C LEU A 111 -5.60 -16.24 -1.60
N LEU A 112 -6.05 -15.40 -2.53
CA LEU A 112 -7.48 -15.28 -2.85
C LEU A 112 -8.05 -16.53 -3.54
N PHE A 113 -7.27 -17.19 -4.39
CA PHE A 113 -7.71 -18.35 -5.17
C PHE A 113 -7.34 -19.67 -4.49
N ASP A 114 -6.07 -19.84 -4.15
CA ASP A 114 -5.56 -21.13 -3.66
C ASP A 114 -5.63 -21.24 -2.13
N ARG A 115 -5.90 -20.13 -1.42
CA ARG A 115 -5.86 -20.04 0.05
C ARG A 115 -4.50 -20.46 0.61
N VAL A 116 -3.44 -20.08 -0.10
CA VAL A 116 -2.06 -20.40 0.26
C VAL A 116 -1.27 -19.14 0.57
N ILE A 117 -0.52 -19.19 1.67
CA ILE A 117 0.45 -18.14 2.06
C ILE A 117 1.85 -18.72 1.90
N GLY A 118 2.64 -18.10 1.01
CA GLY A 118 3.94 -18.63 0.59
C GLY A 118 5.15 -18.08 1.31
N HIS A 119 5.02 -17.04 2.14
CA HIS A 119 6.17 -16.32 2.68
C HIS A 119 6.51 -16.71 4.12
N PHE A 120 6.89 -17.98 4.32
CA PHE A 120 7.55 -18.44 5.55
C PHE A 120 8.96 -18.87 5.22
N GLU A 121 9.94 -18.36 5.96
CA GLU A 121 11.31 -18.84 5.82
C GLU A 121 11.43 -20.19 6.52
N ASN A 122 11.78 -21.22 5.76
CA ASN A 122 12.07 -22.53 6.30
C ASN A 122 13.53 -22.54 6.80
N PRO A 123 13.77 -22.63 8.12
CA PRO A 123 15.12 -22.57 8.66
C PRO A 123 16.00 -23.72 8.14
N SER A 124 17.25 -23.40 7.82
CA SER A 124 18.14 -24.26 7.02
C SER A 124 18.82 -25.38 7.83
N SER A 125 18.99 -25.20 9.14
CA SER A 125 19.81 -26.08 9.97
C SER A 125 19.11 -27.38 10.40
N LEU A 126 19.90 -28.45 10.52
CA LEU A 126 19.42 -29.78 10.93
C LEU A 126 18.83 -29.79 12.36
N LEU A 127 19.41 -29.02 13.28
CA LEU A 127 18.91 -28.88 14.65
C LEU A 127 17.54 -28.19 14.70
N ILE A 128 17.25 -27.29 13.75
CA ILE A 128 15.93 -26.66 13.69
C ILE A 128 14.92 -27.56 13.02
N LYS A 129 15.34 -28.36 12.02
CA LYS A 129 14.49 -29.42 11.50
C LYS A 129 14.08 -30.38 12.62
N ALA A 130 14.98 -30.67 13.57
CA ALA A 130 14.66 -31.43 14.77
C ALA A 130 13.76 -30.66 15.75
N SER A 131 13.94 -29.35 15.93
CA SER A 131 13.07 -28.55 16.83
C SER A 131 11.62 -28.41 16.34
N ARG A 132 11.34 -28.72 15.06
CA ARG A 132 9.96 -28.83 14.55
C ARG A 132 9.15 -29.93 15.23
N PHE A 133 9.81 -31.00 15.70
CA PHE A 133 9.13 -32.01 16.52
C PHE A 133 8.66 -31.46 17.88
N VAL A 134 9.26 -30.36 18.35
CA VAL A 134 8.91 -29.73 19.63
C VAL A 134 7.73 -28.78 19.47
N SER A 135 7.65 -28.05 18.35
CA SER A 135 6.52 -27.14 18.10
C SER A 135 6.37 -26.75 16.64
N ASP A 136 5.14 -26.79 16.15
CA ASP A 136 4.77 -26.29 14.82
C ASP A 136 4.95 -24.77 14.69
N ARG A 137 5.11 -24.03 15.81
CA ARG A 137 5.36 -22.59 15.81
C ARG A 137 6.59 -22.19 15.01
N PHE A 138 7.59 -23.07 14.88
CA PHE A 138 8.81 -22.82 14.12
C PHE A 138 8.61 -22.89 12.59
N LEU A 139 7.46 -23.38 12.11
CA LEU A 139 7.16 -23.45 10.67
C LEU A 139 6.69 -22.10 10.10
N TYR A 140 6.21 -21.21 10.96
CA TYR A 140 5.48 -20.00 10.56
C TYR A 140 6.15 -18.72 11.04
N MET A 141 7.48 -18.76 11.14
CA MET A 141 8.27 -17.62 11.60
C MET A 141 8.59 -16.68 10.45
N VAL A 142 8.49 -15.39 10.75
CA VAL A 142 9.06 -14.34 9.89
C VAL A 142 10.58 -14.34 10.02
N ARG A 143 11.25 -13.79 9.01
CA ARG A 143 12.71 -13.85 8.84
C ARG A 143 13.52 -13.44 10.10
N PRO A 144 13.25 -12.32 10.81
CA PRO A 144 13.98 -11.99 12.03
C PRO A 144 13.83 -13.02 13.14
N GLN A 145 12.63 -13.58 13.30
CA GLN A 145 12.36 -14.61 14.31
C GLN A 145 13.11 -15.90 13.97
N ALA A 146 13.07 -16.32 12.70
CA ALA A 146 13.79 -17.50 12.23
C ALA A 146 15.31 -17.35 12.41
N ARG A 147 15.88 -16.20 12.04
CA ARG A 147 17.30 -15.87 12.28
C ARG A 147 17.65 -15.90 13.76
N PHE A 148 16.79 -15.36 14.62
CA PHE A 148 17.03 -15.38 16.06
C PHE A 148 17.05 -16.81 16.61
N VAL A 149 16.09 -17.66 16.23
CA VAL A 149 16.06 -19.07 16.64
C VAL A 149 17.29 -19.82 16.12
N GLU A 150 17.69 -19.59 14.87
CA GLU A 150 18.94 -20.11 14.31
C GLU A 150 20.16 -19.75 15.13
N ARG A 151 20.25 -18.49 15.57
CA ARG A 151 21.32 -18.02 16.45
C ARG A 151 21.21 -18.65 17.83
N ALA A 152 20.03 -18.70 18.45
CA ALA A 152 19.81 -19.27 19.77
C ALA A 152 20.32 -20.72 19.87
N ILE A 153 20.02 -21.53 18.85
CA ILE A 153 20.48 -22.93 18.79
C ILE A 153 22.00 -23.02 18.62
N LYS A 154 22.58 -22.19 17.74
CA LYS A 154 24.05 -22.12 17.56
C LYS A 154 24.73 -21.68 18.86
N VAL A 155 24.17 -20.70 19.55
CA VAL A 155 24.66 -20.21 20.83
C VAL A 155 24.55 -21.31 21.88
N GLY A 156 23.43 -22.01 22.00
CA GLY A 156 23.28 -23.12 22.95
C GLY A 156 24.35 -24.21 22.76
N ARG A 157 24.62 -24.60 21.51
CA ARG A 157 25.71 -25.55 21.19
C ARG A 157 27.08 -25.01 21.58
N ASN A 158 27.40 -23.78 21.18
CA ASN A 158 28.70 -23.17 21.46
C ASN A 158 28.91 -22.91 22.97
N SER A 159 27.82 -22.60 23.68
CA SER A 159 27.77 -22.41 25.13
C SER A 159 28.11 -23.72 25.85
N LEU A 160 27.57 -24.86 25.40
CA LEU A 160 27.94 -26.17 25.94
C LEU A 160 29.42 -26.52 25.71
N LEU A 161 29.94 -26.26 24.51
CA LEU A 161 31.35 -26.47 24.20
C LEU A 161 32.26 -25.61 25.07
N LEU A 162 31.89 -24.35 25.28
CA LEU A 162 32.60 -23.43 26.16
C LEU A 162 32.59 -23.91 27.62
N LEU A 163 31.44 -24.38 28.12
CA LEU A 163 31.35 -24.95 29.46
C LEU A 163 32.30 -26.15 29.60
N LEU A 164 32.28 -27.07 28.63
CA LEU A 164 33.18 -28.22 28.61
C LEU A 164 34.64 -27.79 28.60
N LEU A 165 34.99 -26.76 27.81
CA LEU A 165 36.35 -26.20 27.78
C LEU A 165 36.75 -25.56 29.11
N CYS A 166 35.83 -24.85 29.78
CA CYS A 166 36.10 -24.25 31.10
C CYS A 166 36.25 -25.30 32.20
N LEU A 167 35.56 -26.44 32.08
CA LEU A 167 35.65 -27.55 33.02
C LEU A 167 36.83 -28.50 32.72
N LEU A 168 37.33 -28.53 31.48
CA LEU A 168 38.39 -29.44 31.04
C LEU A 168 39.66 -29.36 31.92
N PRO A 169 40.18 -28.17 32.32
CA PRO A 169 41.33 -28.08 33.21
C PRO A 169 41.10 -28.71 34.59
N TYR A 170 39.84 -28.78 35.06
CA TYR A 170 39.48 -29.43 36.31
C TYR A 170 39.48 -30.95 36.18
N PHE A 171 39.06 -31.48 35.02
CA PHE A 171 39.07 -32.92 34.74
C PHE A 171 40.44 -33.47 34.35
N LEU A 172 41.30 -32.68 33.69
CA LEU A 172 42.66 -33.07 33.29
C LEU A 172 43.69 -33.05 34.43
N GLN A 173 43.27 -32.81 35.67
CA GLN A 173 44.16 -32.79 36.82
C GLN A 173 44.70 -34.20 37.12
N ASP A 174 45.91 -34.47 36.64
CA ASP A 174 46.72 -35.62 37.04
C ASP A 174 47.26 -35.46 38.48
N ALA A 175 47.66 -36.57 39.09
CA ALA A 175 48.16 -36.66 40.46
C ALA A 175 49.37 -35.73 40.74
N THR A 176 50.06 -35.29 39.69
CA THR A 176 51.22 -34.38 39.71
C THR A 176 50.87 -32.94 40.10
N VAL A 177 49.69 -32.43 39.73
CA VAL A 177 49.28 -31.05 40.05
C VAL A 177 48.81 -30.93 41.50
N ARG A 178 48.14 -31.96 42.04
CA ARG A 178 47.76 -32.00 43.48
C ARG A 178 48.98 -32.01 44.41
N ALA A 179 50.12 -32.52 43.94
CA ALA A 179 51.37 -32.54 44.70
C ALA A 179 52.08 -31.18 44.74
N SER A 180 51.71 -30.21 43.90
CA SER A 180 52.36 -28.89 43.79
C SER A 180 51.87 -27.84 44.80
N GLY A 181 50.86 -28.15 45.62
CA GLY A 181 50.36 -27.25 46.66
C GLY A 181 49.58 -26.03 46.15
N VAL A 182 49.27 -25.95 44.85
CA VAL A 182 48.46 -24.88 44.26
C VAL A 182 47.00 -25.04 44.70
N GLU A 183 46.51 -24.15 45.56
CA GLU A 183 45.09 -24.08 45.92
C GLU A 183 44.27 -23.57 44.73
N PHE A 184 43.28 -24.36 44.30
CA PHE A 184 42.41 -24.00 43.19
C PHE A 184 41.19 -23.19 43.68
N SER A 185 40.96 -22.03 43.06
CA SER A 185 39.75 -21.24 43.29
C SER A 185 38.57 -21.81 42.51
N TYR A 186 37.50 -22.22 43.21
CA TYR A 186 36.23 -22.67 42.62
C TYR A 186 35.43 -21.54 41.97
N GLU A 187 35.85 -20.28 42.10
CA GLU A 187 35.09 -19.13 41.63
C GLU A 187 34.95 -19.10 40.11
N ALA A 188 36.00 -19.46 39.37
CA ALA A 188 36.03 -19.46 37.90
C ALA A 188 34.93 -20.34 37.25
N PRO A 189 34.81 -21.65 37.57
CA PRO A 189 33.76 -22.49 37.00
C PRO A 189 32.36 -22.08 37.46
N ILE A 190 32.22 -21.53 38.67
CA ILE A 190 30.93 -21.01 39.16
C ILE A 190 30.50 -19.78 38.34
N VAL A 191 31.41 -18.84 38.09
CA VAL A 191 31.13 -17.67 37.23
C VAL A 191 30.79 -18.10 35.81
N ALA A 192 31.57 -19.03 35.23
CA ALA A 192 31.31 -19.55 33.90
C ALA A 192 29.94 -20.26 33.79
N ALA A 193 29.59 -21.09 34.78
CA ALA A 193 28.29 -21.76 34.85
C ALA A 193 27.14 -20.76 35.03
N PHE A 194 27.33 -19.73 35.85
CA PHE A 194 26.33 -18.68 36.04
C PHE A 194 26.08 -17.86 34.77
N LEU A 195 27.15 -17.43 34.08
CA LEU A 195 27.05 -16.74 32.79
C LEU A 195 26.37 -17.62 31.74
N LEU A 196 26.71 -18.92 31.71
CA LEU A 196 26.07 -19.89 30.83
C LEU A 196 24.57 -19.99 31.07
N LEU A 197 24.15 -20.11 32.34
CA LEU A 197 22.74 -20.18 32.71
C LEU A 197 22.01 -18.92 32.28
N LEU A 198 22.61 -17.73 32.43
CA LEU A 198 22.04 -16.48 31.96
C LEU A 198 21.94 -16.40 30.43
N ILE A 199 22.94 -16.89 29.69
CA ILE A 199 22.88 -16.99 28.23
C ILE A 199 21.72 -17.89 27.82
N LEU A 200 21.65 -19.10 28.37
CA LEU A 200 20.59 -20.06 28.08
C LEU A 200 19.21 -19.52 28.47
N ALA A 201 19.10 -18.84 29.61
CA ALA A 201 17.86 -18.20 30.04
C ALA A 201 17.44 -17.07 29.10
N GLY A 202 18.35 -16.18 28.70
CA GLY A 202 18.03 -15.06 27.81
C GLY A 202 17.55 -15.52 26.44
N TYR A 203 18.25 -16.47 25.81
CA TYR A 203 17.82 -17.05 24.55
C TYR A 203 16.55 -17.90 24.71
N GLY A 204 16.44 -18.69 25.79
CA GLY A 204 15.28 -19.54 26.05
C GLY A 204 14.00 -18.75 26.28
N VAL A 205 14.05 -17.71 27.13
CA VAL A 205 12.94 -16.78 27.36
C VAL A 205 12.60 -16.03 26.07
N GLY A 206 13.61 -15.56 25.34
CA GLY A 206 13.41 -14.92 24.05
C GLY A 206 12.63 -15.81 23.07
N VAL A 207 13.02 -17.08 22.93
CA VAL A 207 12.32 -18.05 22.07
C VAL A 207 10.91 -18.37 22.59
N LEU A 208 10.74 -18.51 23.91
CA LEU A 208 9.43 -18.80 24.51
C LEU A 208 8.42 -17.67 24.29
N LEU A 209 8.89 -16.42 24.37
CA LEU A 209 8.09 -15.22 24.18
C LEU A 209 7.86 -14.88 22.70
N LEU A 210 8.51 -15.57 21.76
CA LEU A 210 8.17 -15.42 20.34
C LEU A 210 6.75 -15.90 20.09
N THR A 211 5.88 -14.96 19.76
CA THR A 211 4.54 -15.27 19.27
C THR A 211 4.62 -15.70 17.81
N ALA A 212 4.34 -16.97 17.54
CA ALA A 212 4.12 -17.43 16.17
C ALA A 212 2.69 -17.06 15.75
N VAL A 213 2.55 -16.33 14.64
CA VAL A 213 1.25 -16.13 13.99
C VAL A 213 0.91 -17.47 13.35
N ARG A 214 -0.17 -18.12 13.81
CA ARG A 214 -0.71 -19.26 13.05
C ARG A 214 -1.20 -18.70 11.71
N PRO A 215 -0.68 -19.18 10.58
CA PRO A 215 -1.07 -18.63 9.30
C PRO A 215 -2.42 -19.20 8.92
N GLU A 216 -3.45 -18.48 9.30
CA GLU A 216 -4.75 -18.67 8.70
C GLU A 216 -4.70 -18.06 7.30
N ALA A 217 -5.25 -18.77 6.31
CA ALA A 217 -5.37 -18.30 4.94
C ALA A 217 -6.85 -18.30 4.57
N SER A 218 -7.63 -17.51 5.29
CA SER A 218 -9.07 -17.49 5.12
C SER A 218 -9.54 -16.31 4.28
N VAL A 219 -10.46 -16.62 3.38
CA VAL A 219 -11.01 -15.70 2.38
C VAL A 219 -12.51 -15.94 2.34
N VAL A 220 -13.27 -14.85 2.40
CA VAL A 220 -14.72 -14.85 2.22
C VAL A 220 -14.99 -14.75 0.72
N GLU A 221 -15.90 -15.59 0.22
CA GLU A 221 -16.36 -15.55 -1.17
C GLU A 221 -17.88 -15.35 -1.16
N GLU A 222 -18.32 -14.24 -1.75
CA GLU A 222 -19.73 -13.90 -1.90
C GLU A 222 -20.09 -13.79 -3.37
N ARG A 223 -21.25 -14.36 -3.73
CA ARG A 223 -21.77 -14.39 -5.09
C ARG A 223 -23.15 -13.79 -5.10
N MET A 224 -23.38 -12.86 -6.01
CA MET A 224 -24.68 -12.23 -6.16
C MET A 224 -25.03 -12.03 -7.63
N HIS A 225 -26.33 -12.11 -7.92
CA HIS A 225 -26.88 -11.80 -9.21
C HIS A 225 -27.54 -10.43 -9.15
N LEU A 226 -27.17 -9.55 -10.06
CA LEU A 226 -27.73 -8.23 -10.21
C LEU A 226 -28.47 -8.18 -11.55
N SER A 227 -29.79 -8.00 -11.49
CA SER A 227 -30.60 -7.88 -12.70
C SER A 227 -30.89 -6.42 -12.99
N ARG A 228 -30.96 -6.07 -14.28
CA ARG A 228 -31.27 -4.73 -14.77
C ARG A 228 -30.35 -3.62 -14.23
N THR A 229 -29.04 -3.85 -14.21
CA THR A 229 -28.04 -2.93 -13.66
C THR A 229 -27.72 -1.73 -14.54
N GLY A 230 -28.28 -1.64 -15.75
CA GLY A 230 -27.93 -0.58 -16.69
C GLY A 230 -26.56 -0.78 -17.35
N ASN A 231 -25.78 0.28 -17.55
CA ASN A 231 -24.43 0.19 -18.11
C ASN A 231 -23.42 -0.37 -17.06
N PRO A 232 -22.76 -1.52 -17.32
CA PRO A 232 -21.76 -2.09 -16.41
C PRO A 232 -20.59 -1.14 -16.04
N ASN A 233 -20.17 -0.24 -16.95
CA ASN A 233 -19.11 0.71 -16.65
C ASN A 233 -19.56 1.74 -15.58
N ASN A 234 -20.85 2.10 -15.54
CA ASN A 234 -21.39 2.99 -14.50
C ASN A 234 -21.38 2.34 -13.12
N PHE A 235 -21.55 1.01 -13.06
CA PHE A 235 -21.41 0.26 -11.82
C PHE A 235 -19.97 0.33 -11.28
N PHE A 236 -18.96 0.17 -12.14
CA PHE A 236 -17.56 0.31 -11.72
C PHE A 236 -17.23 1.73 -11.25
N GLY A 237 -17.78 2.77 -11.88
CA GLY A 237 -17.66 4.14 -11.37
C GLY A 237 -18.36 4.36 -10.02
N PHE A 238 -19.47 3.68 -9.76
CA PHE A 238 -20.11 3.67 -8.43
C PHE A 238 -19.24 2.92 -7.40
N LEU A 239 -18.67 1.79 -7.80
CA LEU A 239 -17.79 0.98 -6.96
C LEU A 239 -16.55 1.77 -6.54
N GLU A 240 -15.90 2.49 -7.46
CA GLU A 240 -14.76 3.37 -7.15
C GLU A 240 -15.12 4.43 -6.09
N ARG A 241 -16.29 5.07 -6.21
CA ARG A 241 -16.78 6.02 -5.19
C ARG A 241 -17.00 5.35 -3.83
N LYS A 242 -17.53 4.14 -3.81
CA LYS A 242 -17.73 3.38 -2.57
C LYS A 242 -16.42 2.93 -1.94
N LEU A 243 -15.44 2.56 -2.76
CA LEU A 243 -14.10 2.23 -2.29
C LEU A 243 -13.38 3.46 -1.71
N ASP A 244 -13.67 4.66 -2.20
CA ASP A 244 -13.14 5.90 -1.63
C ASP A 244 -13.64 6.16 -0.20
N GLU A 245 -14.81 5.64 0.18
CA GLU A 245 -15.33 5.72 1.55
C GLU A 245 -14.53 4.83 2.52
N LEU A 246 -13.83 3.80 2.02
CA LEU A 246 -12.98 2.90 2.82
C LEU A 246 -11.57 3.45 3.07
N ARG A 247 -11.27 4.67 2.61
CA ARG A 247 -9.96 5.30 2.79
C ARG A 247 -9.70 5.63 4.25
N VAL A 248 -8.46 5.42 4.70
CA VAL A 248 -8.01 5.84 6.02
C VAL A 248 -7.49 7.27 5.93
N GLY A 249 -8.25 8.23 6.47
CA GLY A 249 -7.89 9.65 6.40
C GLY A 249 -7.79 10.14 4.95
N SER A 250 -6.64 10.68 4.58
CA SER A 250 -6.34 11.20 3.24
C SER A 250 -5.56 10.23 2.35
N PHE A 251 -5.30 9.01 2.82
CA PHE A 251 -4.56 8.00 2.06
C PHE A 251 -5.47 7.29 1.06
N GLN A 252 -4.96 7.09 -0.16
CA GLN A 252 -5.68 6.34 -1.19
C GLN A 252 -5.52 4.83 -0.96
N ASN A 253 -6.56 4.09 -1.32
CA ASN A 253 -6.50 2.63 -1.39
C ASN A 253 -5.64 2.19 -2.58
N ARG A 254 -5.06 0.99 -2.49
CA ARG A 254 -4.10 0.47 -3.46
C ARG A 254 -4.81 -0.40 -4.48
N VAL A 255 -4.73 -0.02 -5.75
CA VAL A 255 -5.26 -0.80 -6.86
C VAL A 255 -4.14 -1.64 -7.46
N TYR A 256 -4.31 -2.95 -7.45
CA TYR A 256 -3.34 -3.90 -8.01
C TYR A 256 -3.70 -4.32 -9.43
N ALA A 257 -4.99 -4.45 -9.73
CA ALA A 257 -5.50 -4.74 -11.06
C ALA A 257 -6.88 -4.10 -11.24
N ALA A 258 -7.14 -3.51 -12.40
CA ALA A 258 -8.45 -2.97 -12.75
C ALA A 258 -8.69 -3.17 -14.25
N THR A 259 -9.80 -3.81 -14.60
CA THR A 259 -10.25 -4.03 -15.97
C THR A 259 -11.71 -3.60 -16.06
N LEU A 260 -11.98 -2.66 -16.97
CA LEU A 260 -13.34 -2.19 -17.24
C LEU A 260 -14.19 -3.30 -17.87
N PRO A 261 -15.48 -3.42 -17.47
CA PRO A 261 -16.43 -4.40 -18.01
C PRO A 261 -16.56 -4.42 -19.53
N ILE A 262 -16.85 -3.26 -20.12
CA ILE A 262 -17.04 -3.08 -21.57
C ILE A 262 -15.88 -2.25 -22.09
N LYS A 263 -15.17 -2.80 -23.07
CA LYS A 263 -14.07 -2.14 -23.76
C LYS A 263 -14.56 -1.63 -25.11
N GLY A 264 -14.45 -0.32 -25.35
CA GLY A 264 -14.81 0.29 -26.65
C GLY A 264 -16.29 0.65 -26.80
N LYS A 265 -16.75 0.79 -28.04
CA LYS A 265 -18.12 1.21 -28.37
C LYS A 265 -19.12 0.12 -28.01
N VAL A 266 -20.27 0.55 -27.53
CA VAL A 266 -21.43 -0.32 -27.26
C VAL A 266 -22.10 -0.64 -28.59
N GLU A 267 -22.10 -1.91 -28.97
CA GLU A 267 -22.79 -2.37 -30.19
C GLU A 267 -24.30 -2.43 -29.95
N LEU A 268 -25.07 -1.94 -30.91
CA LEU A 268 -26.52 -1.78 -30.79
C LEU A 268 -27.26 -3.00 -31.32
N ASN A 269 -28.39 -3.33 -30.68
CA ASN A 269 -29.35 -4.37 -31.10
C ASN A 269 -28.80 -5.81 -31.10
N GLU A 270 -27.71 -6.05 -30.37
CA GLU A 270 -27.14 -7.39 -30.14
C GLU A 270 -26.91 -7.61 -28.65
N SER A 271 -27.06 -8.87 -28.21
CA SER A 271 -26.75 -9.26 -26.82
C SER A 271 -25.28 -9.58 -26.71
N ASN A 272 -24.56 -8.78 -25.92
CA ASN A 272 -23.11 -8.83 -25.81
C ASN A 272 -22.68 -9.25 -24.41
N SER A 273 -21.52 -9.92 -24.32
CA SER A 273 -20.94 -10.31 -23.03
C SER A 273 -19.94 -9.27 -22.54
N PHE A 274 -19.79 -9.18 -21.22
CA PHE A 274 -18.82 -8.28 -20.60
C PHE A 274 -18.13 -8.96 -19.42
N THR A 275 -16.92 -8.49 -19.09
CA THR A 275 -16.19 -8.95 -17.90
C THR A 275 -15.30 -7.84 -17.37
N GLY A 276 -15.51 -7.45 -16.12
CA GLY A 276 -14.70 -6.51 -15.38
C GLY A 276 -14.10 -7.17 -14.14
N ASN A 277 -12.93 -6.70 -13.73
CA ASN A 277 -12.24 -7.18 -12.54
C ASN A 277 -11.55 -6.00 -11.83
N LEU A 278 -11.60 -6.00 -10.51
CA LEU A 278 -10.93 -5.01 -9.66
C LEU A 278 -10.30 -5.73 -8.47
N VAL A 279 -8.99 -5.58 -8.31
CA VAL A 279 -8.23 -6.06 -7.16
C VAL A 279 -7.66 -4.86 -6.41
N LEU A 280 -8.05 -4.71 -5.15
CA LEU A 280 -7.74 -3.57 -4.32
C LEU A 280 -7.38 -3.99 -2.89
N GLU A 281 -6.49 -3.24 -2.25
CA GLU A 281 -6.19 -3.33 -0.82
C GLU A 281 -6.47 -1.98 -0.17
N THR A 282 -7.16 -1.98 0.99
CA THR A 282 -7.31 -0.76 1.79
C THR A 282 -5.98 -0.29 2.35
N GLN A 283 -5.88 0.99 2.70
CA GLN A 283 -4.62 1.53 3.23
C GLN A 283 -4.16 0.72 4.46
N PRO A 284 -2.94 0.13 4.44
CA PRO A 284 -2.42 -0.65 5.55
C PRO A 284 -2.22 0.19 6.79
N VAL A 285 -2.73 -0.32 7.91
CA VAL A 285 -2.66 0.31 9.23
C VAL A 285 -1.73 -0.51 10.14
N PRO A 286 -0.78 0.11 10.83
CA PRO A 286 0.13 -0.59 11.72
C PRO A 286 -0.60 -1.23 12.91
N MET A 287 -0.16 -2.42 13.30
CA MET A 287 -0.69 -3.16 14.44
C MET A 287 0.23 -3.01 15.67
N GLU A 288 -0.36 -2.88 16.86
CA GLU A 288 0.40 -2.73 18.12
C GLU A 288 1.07 -4.02 18.60
N ARG A 289 0.65 -5.20 18.10
CA ARG A 289 0.99 -6.51 18.67
C ARG A 289 2.20 -7.17 18.01
N GLY A 290 3.40 -6.59 18.14
CA GLY A 290 4.66 -7.22 17.70
C GLY A 290 5.27 -8.20 18.71
N ALA A 291 6.44 -8.76 18.39
CA ALA A 291 7.27 -9.58 19.28
C ALA A 291 8.01 -8.75 20.35
N TRP A 292 7.39 -7.66 20.83
CA TRP A 292 8.03 -6.64 21.66
C TRP A 292 8.46 -7.19 23.03
N GLN A 293 7.72 -8.16 23.59
CA GLN A 293 8.08 -8.81 24.86
C GLN A 293 9.36 -9.64 24.71
N ALA A 294 9.47 -10.38 23.60
CA ALA A 294 10.69 -11.12 23.28
C ALA A 294 11.86 -10.15 23.09
N ALA A 295 11.67 -9.08 22.31
CA ALA A 295 12.68 -8.04 22.10
C ALA A 295 13.13 -7.38 23.42
N LEU A 296 12.19 -7.00 24.27
CA LEU A 296 12.47 -6.41 25.59
C LEU A 296 13.26 -7.37 26.48
N SER A 297 12.86 -8.65 26.53
CA SER A 297 13.59 -9.65 27.32
C SER A 297 15.03 -9.80 26.81
N MET A 298 15.24 -9.80 25.50
CA MET A 298 16.57 -9.89 24.90
C MET A 298 17.42 -8.66 25.24
N ASP A 299 16.86 -7.46 25.23
CA ASP A 299 17.59 -6.25 25.66
C ASP A 299 17.97 -6.33 27.14
N VAL A 300 17.07 -6.78 28.02
CA VAL A 300 17.34 -6.92 29.46
C VAL A 300 18.44 -7.95 29.72
N PHE A 301 18.32 -9.16 29.18
CA PHE A 301 19.32 -10.21 29.34
C PHE A 301 20.64 -9.83 28.65
N GLY A 302 20.56 -9.18 27.49
CA GLY A 302 21.70 -8.69 26.75
C GLY A 302 22.49 -7.65 27.55
N LEU A 303 21.81 -6.66 28.12
CA LEU A 303 22.42 -5.67 29.01
C LEU A 303 23.04 -6.35 30.23
N LEU A 304 22.29 -7.23 30.92
CA LEU A 304 22.76 -7.92 32.12
C LEU A 304 24.05 -8.70 31.85
N LEU A 305 24.08 -9.49 30.77
CA LEU A 305 25.28 -10.26 30.38
C LEU A 305 26.47 -9.36 30.10
N ARG A 306 26.26 -8.21 29.45
CA ARG A 306 27.35 -7.26 29.16
C ARG A 306 27.86 -6.57 30.41
N VAL A 307 26.98 -6.18 31.33
CA VAL A 307 27.35 -5.59 32.63
C VAL A 307 28.20 -6.57 33.42
N LEU A 308 27.72 -7.81 33.57
CA LEU A 308 28.46 -8.86 34.28
C LEU A 308 29.78 -9.18 33.60
N ALA A 309 29.79 -9.27 32.27
CA ALA A 309 31.02 -9.52 31.52
C ALA A 309 32.05 -8.41 31.75
N VAL A 310 31.67 -7.13 31.72
CA VAL A 310 32.62 -6.04 32.01
C VAL A 310 33.08 -6.08 33.46
N PHE A 311 32.19 -6.32 34.41
CA PHE A 311 32.57 -6.44 35.82
C PHE A 311 33.63 -7.53 36.03
N PHE A 312 33.39 -8.75 35.52
CA PHE A 312 34.35 -9.85 35.63
C PHE A 312 35.61 -9.63 34.80
N PHE A 313 35.49 -8.97 33.64
CA PHE A 313 36.65 -8.58 32.83
C PHE A 313 37.57 -7.62 33.58
N LEU A 314 37.01 -6.55 34.19
CA LEU A 314 37.77 -5.60 34.98
C LEU A 314 38.40 -6.28 36.20
N ARG A 315 37.68 -7.18 36.89
CA ARG A 315 38.24 -7.98 37.98
C ARG A 315 39.44 -8.82 37.52
N LEU A 316 39.32 -9.50 36.38
CA LEU A 316 40.39 -10.33 35.83
C LEU A 316 41.59 -9.47 35.40
N LEU A 317 41.32 -8.31 34.80
CA LEU A 317 42.34 -7.34 34.44
C LEU A 317 43.10 -6.83 35.67
N LEU A 318 42.42 -6.56 36.79
CA LEU A 318 43.08 -6.19 38.05
C LEU A 318 43.99 -7.31 38.56
N SER A 319 43.57 -8.56 38.46
CA SER A 319 44.42 -9.72 38.80
C SER A 319 45.68 -9.76 37.94
N ALA A 320 45.53 -9.54 36.63
CA ALA A 320 46.64 -9.52 35.67
C ALA A 320 47.61 -8.35 35.87
N LEU A 321 47.15 -7.22 36.40
CA LEU A 321 47.95 -6.02 36.67
C LEU A 321 48.59 -6.02 38.07
N SER A 322 48.34 -7.05 38.87
CA SER A 322 48.89 -7.17 40.23
C SER A 322 50.41 -7.41 40.21
N PRO A 323 51.17 -6.98 41.25
CA PRO A 323 52.64 -7.11 41.28
C PRO A 323 53.17 -8.54 41.17
N ASP A 324 52.35 -9.54 41.53
CA ASP A 324 52.65 -10.96 41.37
C ASP A 324 51.50 -11.62 40.59
N PRO A 325 51.52 -11.53 39.25
CA PRO A 325 50.41 -11.97 38.41
C PRO A 325 50.33 -13.51 38.42
N ALA A 326 49.54 -14.06 39.34
CA ALA A 326 49.24 -15.48 39.43
C ALA A 326 48.14 -15.89 38.44
N LEU A 327 48.31 -15.56 37.15
CA LEU A 327 47.31 -15.88 36.12
C LEU A 327 47.32 -17.39 35.86
N ASN A 328 46.37 -18.10 36.48
CA ASN A 328 46.28 -19.54 36.37
C ASN A 328 45.40 -19.95 35.18
N TRP A 329 45.42 -21.23 34.78
CA TRP A 329 44.55 -21.75 33.72
C TRP A 329 43.05 -21.49 33.96
N ALA A 330 42.64 -21.36 35.23
CA ALA A 330 41.28 -20.99 35.62
C ALA A 330 40.92 -19.54 35.25
N ASP A 331 41.88 -18.61 35.32
CA ASP A 331 41.70 -17.21 34.94
C ASP A 331 41.60 -17.07 33.42
N ALA A 332 42.40 -17.84 32.67
CA ALA A 332 42.29 -17.93 31.22
C ALA A 332 40.93 -18.49 30.79
N ALA A 333 40.43 -19.55 31.43
CA ALA A 333 39.10 -20.10 31.17
C ALA A 333 37.99 -19.07 31.50
N SER A 334 38.12 -18.35 32.60
CA SER A 334 37.19 -17.28 32.99
C SER A 334 37.16 -16.14 31.99
N LEU A 335 38.32 -15.75 31.43
CA LEU A 335 38.40 -14.74 30.37
C LEU A 335 37.59 -15.17 29.14
N VAL A 336 37.74 -16.42 28.71
CA VAL A 336 37.01 -16.94 27.55
C VAL A 336 35.49 -16.91 27.83
N ALA A 337 35.07 -17.32 29.04
CA ALA A 337 33.68 -17.27 29.46
C ALA A 337 33.10 -15.84 29.44
N VAL A 338 33.87 -14.89 29.95
CA VAL A 338 33.51 -13.46 29.99
C VAL A 338 33.40 -12.86 28.60
N LEU A 339 34.38 -13.10 27.72
CA LEU A 339 34.35 -12.60 26.34
C LEU A 339 33.18 -13.19 25.56
N PHE A 340 32.89 -14.48 25.77
CA PHE A 340 31.75 -15.13 25.15
C PHE A 340 30.42 -14.58 25.66
N ALA A 341 30.30 -14.34 26.97
CA ALA A 341 29.11 -13.69 27.55
C ALA A 341 28.91 -12.28 27.01
N ALA A 342 29.98 -11.49 26.88
CA ALA A 342 29.92 -10.16 26.26
C ALA A 342 29.41 -10.23 24.81
N ARG A 343 29.91 -11.19 24.02
CA ARG A 343 29.47 -11.40 22.62
C ARG A 343 28.01 -11.83 22.55
N CYS A 344 27.59 -12.77 23.40
CA CYS A 344 26.19 -13.21 23.47
C CYS A 344 25.25 -12.08 23.89
N GLY A 345 25.66 -11.27 24.88
CA GLY A 345 24.89 -10.11 25.29
C GLY A 345 24.74 -9.07 24.18
N ALA A 346 25.79 -8.82 23.39
CA ALA A 346 25.71 -7.96 22.22
C ALA A 346 24.76 -8.50 21.14
N GLU A 347 24.81 -9.80 20.86
CA GLU A 347 23.93 -10.47 19.90
C GLU A 347 22.46 -10.44 20.33
N LEU A 348 22.17 -10.60 21.62
CA LEU A 348 20.80 -10.47 22.14
C LEU A 348 20.24 -9.07 21.91
N MET A 349 21.02 -8.03 22.20
CA MET A 349 20.59 -6.65 21.93
C MET A 349 20.40 -6.37 20.43
N GLU A 350 21.26 -6.93 19.57
CA GLU A 350 21.10 -6.80 18.11
C GLU A 350 19.85 -7.53 17.60
N ALA A 351 19.56 -8.72 18.14
CA ALA A 351 18.33 -9.44 17.86
C ALA A 351 17.09 -8.69 18.36
N ALA A 352 17.17 -8.09 19.55
CA ALA A 352 16.13 -7.23 20.10
C ALA A 352 15.84 -6.07 19.14
N PHE A 353 16.87 -5.37 18.67
CA PHE A 353 16.72 -4.29 17.69
C PHE A 353 16.03 -4.76 16.41
N SER A 354 16.42 -5.91 15.87
CA SER A 354 15.79 -6.50 14.67
C SER A 354 14.30 -6.79 14.88
N LEU A 355 13.91 -7.25 16.07
CA LEU A 355 12.51 -7.47 16.45
C LEU A 355 11.75 -6.17 16.73
N PHE A 356 12.40 -5.12 17.26
CA PHE A 356 11.79 -3.78 17.34
C PHE A 356 11.63 -3.14 15.96
N ASN A 357 12.49 -3.48 15.00
CA ASN A 357 12.43 -3.04 13.61
C ASN A 357 11.48 -3.90 12.76
N THR A 358 10.68 -4.76 13.40
CA THR A 358 9.65 -5.56 12.74
C THR A 358 8.31 -4.86 12.90
N PHE A 359 7.65 -4.56 11.78
CA PHE A 359 6.33 -3.94 11.77
C PHE A 359 5.31 -4.90 11.17
N MET A 360 4.13 -4.94 11.77
CA MET A 360 2.98 -5.64 11.22
C MET A 360 1.90 -4.63 10.84
N PHE A 361 1.25 -4.88 9.72
CA PHE A 361 0.21 -4.05 9.16
C PHE A 361 -1.03 -4.90 8.89
N GLN A 362 -2.18 -4.33 9.16
CA GLN A 362 -3.48 -4.87 8.82
C GLN A 362 -4.07 -4.07 7.67
N SER A 363 -4.60 -4.77 6.68
CA SER A 363 -5.35 -4.20 5.56
C SER A 363 -6.41 -5.20 5.08
N ASP A 364 -7.43 -4.70 4.40
CA ASP A 364 -8.48 -5.52 3.82
C ASP A 364 -8.21 -5.62 2.30
N LEU A 365 -8.07 -6.84 1.81
CA LEU A 365 -7.84 -7.15 0.41
C LEU A 365 -9.16 -7.61 -0.22
N LEU A 366 -9.53 -7.01 -1.34
CA LEU A 366 -10.77 -7.27 -2.07
C LEU A 366 -10.48 -7.54 -3.54
N GLU A 367 -11.04 -8.61 -4.07
CA GLU A 367 -11.24 -8.85 -5.49
C GLU A 367 -12.73 -8.78 -5.79
N ILE A 368 -13.09 -8.01 -6.81
CA ILE A 368 -14.45 -7.87 -7.30
C ILE A 368 -14.44 -8.18 -8.78
N THR A 369 -15.09 -9.26 -9.18
CA THR A 369 -15.25 -9.67 -10.57
C THR A 369 -16.72 -9.57 -10.95
N MET A 370 -17.01 -8.89 -12.05
CA MET A 370 -18.35 -8.75 -12.60
C MET A 370 -18.36 -9.31 -14.01
N SER A 371 -19.24 -10.26 -14.30
CA SER A 371 -19.42 -10.79 -15.65
C SER A 371 -20.90 -11.00 -15.95
N GLY A 372 -21.27 -10.86 -17.21
CA GLY A 372 -22.67 -10.95 -17.59
C GLY A 372 -22.89 -10.61 -19.04
N ASN A 373 -24.17 -10.40 -19.37
CA ASN A 373 -24.59 -9.99 -20.68
C ASN A 373 -25.26 -8.61 -20.60
N TYR A 374 -25.17 -7.85 -21.67
CA TYR A 374 -25.83 -6.56 -21.82
C TYR A 374 -26.48 -6.45 -23.20
N ASP A 375 -27.64 -5.79 -23.22
CA ASP A 375 -28.35 -5.41 -24.43
C ASP A 375 -28.35 -3.89 -24.52
N ALA A 376 -28.01 -3.37 -25.70
CA ALA A 376 -28.02 -1.94 -25.95
C ALA A 376 -29.03 -1.60 -27.04
N ALA A 377 -29.91 -0.67 -26.73
CA ALA A 377 -30.87 -0.12 -27.66
C ALA A 377 -30.66 1.39 -27.76
N SER A 378 -30.85 1.96 -28.95
CA SER A 378 -30.83 3.41 -29.12
C SER A 378 -32.23 3.96 -29.31
N ILE A 379 -32.60 4.96 -28.52
CA ILE A 379 -33.84 5.72 -28.66
C ILE A 379 -33.48 7.07 -29.27
N GLY A 380 -33.93 7.30 -30.49
CA GLY A 380 -33.76 8.56 -31.21
C GLY A 380 -35.06 9.35 -31.25
N MET A 381 -34.99 10.66 -31.00
CA MET A 381 -36.08 11.59 -31.30
C MET A 381 -35.63 12.50 -32.45
N GLY A 382 -36.33 12.40 -33.57
CA GLY A 382 -36.19 13.28 -34.73
C GLY A 382 -37.44 14.15 -34.90
N ASP A 383 -37.31 15.27 -35.59
CA ASP A 383 -38.39 16.24 -35.81
C ASP A 383 -39.48 15.77 -36.80
N GLY A 384 -39.34 14.56 -37.37
CA GLY A 384 -40.24 14.00 -38.38
C GLY A 384 -40.31 14.79 -39.69
N ARG A 385 -39.46 15.81 -39.88
CA ARG A 385 -39.46 16.73 -41.02
C ARG A 385 -38.11 16.78 -41.75
N GLY A 386 -37.18 15.90 -41.40
CA GLY A 386 -35.86 15.83 -42.04
C GLY A 386 -34.90 16.93 -41.56
N GLY A 387 -35.13 17.52 -40.39
CA GLY A 387 -34.19 18.45 -39.78
C GLY A 387 -32.98 17.75 -39.15
N THR A 388 -31.90 18.51 -38.99
CA THR A 388 -30.56 18.05 -38.55
C THR A 388 -30.44 17.78 -37.06
N LEU A 389 -31.52 17.93 -36.27
CA LEU A 389 -31.54 17.65 -34.83
C LEU A 389 -31.96 16.21 -34.60
N HIS A 390 -30.97 15.34 -34.41
CA HIS A 390 -31.15 13.96 -33.99
C HIS A 390 -30.58 13.79 -32.59
N SER A 391 -31.45 13.73 -31.59
CA SER A 391 -31.04 13.34 -30.24
C SER A 391 -31.19 11.83 -30.13
N GLN A 392 -30.07 11.10 -30.12
CA GLN A 392 -30.04 9.65 -29.97
C GLN A 392 -29.41 9.31 -28.62
N ARG A 393 -30.13 8.55 -27.80
CA ARG A 393 -29.64 8.06 -26.51
C ARG A 393 -29.52 6.55 -26.55
N ILE A 394 -28.38 6.03 -26.12
CA ILE A 394 -28.16 4.60 -26.00
C ILE A 394 -28.54 4.19 -24.58
N SER A 395 -29.59 3.37 -24.46
CA SER A 395 -29.93 2.70 -23.22
C SER A 395 -29.26 1.33 -23.21
N VAL A 396 -28.44 1.07 -22.20
CA VAL A 396 -27.84 -0.24 -21.94
C VAL A 396 -28.57 -0.87 -20.77
N GLN A 397 -28.99 -2.11 -20.92
CA GLN A 397 -29.50 -2.95 -19.83
C GLN A 397 -28.58 -4.15 -19.69
N SER A 398 -28.29 -4.56 -18.46
CA SER A 398 -27.40 -5.69 -18.20
C SER A 398 -27.92 -6.56 -17.06
N ASP A 399 -27.65 -7.84 -17.19
CA ASP A 399 -27.77 -8.82 -16.13
C ASP A 399 -26.36 -9.33 -15.80
N ALA A 400 -25.99 -9.21 -14.53
CA ALA A 400 -24.62 -9.38 -14.09
C ALA A 400 -24.52 -10.37 -12.93
N ASN A 401 -23.49 -11.19 -12.96
CA ASN A 401 -23.02 -11.97 -11.83
C ASN A 401 -21.82 -11.26 -11.22
N LEU A 402 -21.91 -10.92 -9.94
CA LEU A 402 -20.83 -10.34 -9.17
C LEU A 402 -20.26 -11.40 -8.23
N LEU A 403 -18.94 -11.53 -8.25
CA LEU A 403 -18.14 -12.37 -7.37
C LEU A 403 -17.23 -11.46 -6.56
N VAL A 404 -17.37 -11.49 -5.24
CA VAL A 404 -16.52 -10.76 -4.31
C VAL A 404 -15.71 -11.76 -3.51
N ARG A 405 -14.38 -11.67 -3.61
CA ARG A 405 -13.47 -12.37 -2.69
C ARG A 405 -12.78 -11.36 -1.81
N ALA A 406 -12.80 -11.57 -0.50
CA ALA A 406 -12.17 -10.64 0.41
C ALA A 406 -11.53 -11.32 1.61
N GLY A 407 -10.43 -10.76 2.09
CA GLY A 407 -9.75 -11.23 3.30
C GLY A 407 -9.04 -10.09 4.01
N ARG A 408 -9.06 -10.09 5.34
CA ARG A 408 -8.26 -9.18 6.15
C ARG A 408 -6.86 -9.74 6.28
N ILE A 409 -5.92 -9.14 5.58
CA ILE A 409 -4.54 -9.59 5.56
C ILE A 409 -3.74 -8.94 6.69
N ILE A 410 -2.91 -9.75 7.34
CA ILE A 410 -1.83 -9.30 8.20
C ILE A 410 -0.55 -9.46 7.40
N SER A 411 0.13 -8.34 7.21
CA SER A 411 1.39 -8.25 6.50
C SER A 411 2.51 -7.81 7.42
N TYR A 412 3.73 -8.23 7.11
CA TYR A 412 4.93 -7.98 7.89
C TYR A 412 5.94 -7.19 7.04
N SER A 413 6.75 -6.33 7.68
CA SER A 413 7.88 -5.64 7.05
C SER A 413 9.09 -5.49 7.98
N GLU A 414 10.30 -5.57 7.41
CA GLU A 414 11.54 -5.12 8.05
C GLU A 414 11.67 -3.61 7.83
N GLY A 415 11.42 -2.82 8.88
CA GLY A 415 11.32 -1.37 8.80
C GLY A 415 9.94 -0.86 8.39
N MET A 416 9.70 0.43 8.63
CA MET A 416 8.38 1.06 8.40
C MET A 416 8.05 1.29 6.93
N GLU A 417 9.08 1.49 6.10
CA GLU A 417 8.96 1.75 4.66
C GLU A 417 9.47 0.57 3.81
N GLY A 418 9.75 -0.56 4.46
CA GLY A 418 10.25 -1.75 3.79
C GLY A 418 9.16 -2.45 2.96
N PRO A 419 9.55 -3.37 2.05
CA PRO A 419 8.60 -4.24 1.36
C PRO A 419 7.77 -5.05 2.36
N ARG A 420 6.52 -5.36 1.99
CA ARG A 420 5.59 -6.11 2.84
C ARG A 420 5.35 -7.53 2.33
N TRP A 421 5.19 -8.46 3.26
CA TRP A 421 4.85 -9.86 2.97
C TRP A 421 3.59 -10.28 3.73
N ILE A 422 2.69 -11.00 3.07
CA ILE A 422 1.48 -11.55 3.71
C ILE A 422 1.89 -12.70 4.62
N VAL A 423 1.45 -12.65 5.88
CA VAL A 423 1.74 -13.67 6.91
C VAL A 423 0.47 -14.42 7.32
N SER A 424 -0.69 -13.75 7.32
CA SER A 424 -1.98 -14.40 7.55
C SER A 424 -3.10 -13.62 6.87
N SER A 425 -4.23 -14.29 6.68
CA SER A 425 -5.51 -13.70 6.30
C SER A 425 -6.57 -14.25 7.25
N VAL A 426 -7.32 -13.34 7.86
CA VAL A 426 -8.37 -13.64 8.82
C VAL A 426 -9.69 -13.01 8.37
N HIS A 427 -10.79 -13.44 8.97
CA HIS A 427 -12.09 -12.84 8.77
C HIS A 427 -12.82 -12.75 10.12
N ASP A 428 -12.41 -11.81 10.96
CA ASP A 428 -13.11 -11.57 12.22
C ASP A 428 -14.59 -11.14 11.98
N GLU A 429 -15.43 -11.23 13.02
CA GLU A 429 -16.85 -10.87 12.90
C GLU A 429 -17.07 -9.42 12.45
N GLY A 430 -16.16 -8.52 12.83
CA GLY A 430 -16.21 -7.11 12.43
C GLY A 430 -15.96 -6.94 10.94
N PHE A 431 -14.96 -7.64 10.39
CA PHE A 431 -14.65 -7.69 8.98
C PHE A 431 -15.83 -8.25 8.17
N ARG A 432 -16.39 -9.39 8.59
CA ARG A 432 -17.57 -9.98 7.92
C ARG A 432 -18.75 -9.01 7.87
N ARG A 433 -19.03 -8.33 8.99
CA ARG A 433 -20.14 -7.36 9.06
C ARG A 433 -19.89 -6.18 8.11
N GLY A 434 -18.70 -5.58 8.16
CA GLY A 434 -18.34 -4.46 7.29
C GLY A 434 -18.35 -4.84 5.81
N LEU A 435 -17.85 -6.04 5.47
CA LEU A 435 -17.92 -6.57 4.11
C LEU A 435 -19.37 -6.76 3.66
N GLN A 436 -20.24 -7.30 4.51
CA GLN A 436 -21.65 -7.47 4.19
C GLN A 436 -22.36 -6.13 3.98
N GLU A 437 -22.09 -5.12 4.81
CA GLU A 437 -22.61 -3.76 4.64
C GLU A 437 -22.15 -3.15 3.31
N PHE A 438 -20.87 -3.31 2.97
CA PHE A 438 -20.31 -2.88 1.70
C PHE A 438 -20.97 -3.57 0.50
N ILE A 439 -21.14 -4.89 0.55
CA ILE A 439 -21.81 -5.69 -0.50
C ILE A 439 -23.29 -5.28 -0.62
N ASN A 440 -23.99 -5.12 0.51
CA ASN A 440 -25.40 -4.69 0.52
C ASN A 440 -25.59 -3.32 -0.12
N SER A 441 -24.57 -2.44 -0.07
CA SER A 441 -24.63 -1.14 -0.76
C SER A 441 -24.76 -1.29 -2.28
N PHE A 442 -24.32 -2.40 -2.86
CA PHE A 442 -24.43 -2.67 -4.30
C PHE A 442 -25.88 -2.91 -4.73
N LEU A 443 -26.72 -3.45 -3.84
CA LEU A 443 -28.15 -3.66 -4.13
C LEU A 443 -28.92 -2.35 -4.29
N SER A 444 -28.40 -1.26 -3.72
CA SER A 444 -28.97 0.08 -3.89
C SER A 444 -28.62 0.73 -5.22
N PHE A 445 -27.68 0.15 -5.98
CA PHE A 445 -27.27 0.71 -7.25
C PHE A 445 -28.42 0.70 -8.26
N ARG A 446 -28.71 1.88 -8.79
CA ARG A 446 -29.65 2.10 -9.89
C ARG A 446 -28.96 2.95 -10.93
N ASP A 447 -28.78 2.42 -12.14
CA ASP A 447 -28.31 3.25 -13.24
C ASP A 447 -29.41 4.23 -13.66
N THR A 448 -29.12 5.51 -13.54
CA THR A 448 -30.04 6.59 -13.88
C THR A 448 -29.79 7.13 -15.29
N SER A 449 -28.76 6.63 -15.99
CA SER A 449 -28.45 7.01 -17.36
C SER A 449 -29.54 6.63 -18.36
N GLY A 450 -30.45 5.70 -18.01
CA GLY A 450 -31.61 5.33 -18.81
C GLY A 450 -32.83 6.28 -18.72
N LYS A 451 -32.90 7.19 -17.75
CA LYS A 451 -34.04 8.13 -17.62
C LYS A 451 -33.84 9.34 -18.53
N LEU A 452 -34.65 9.49 -19.58
CA LEU A 452 -34.76 10.74 -20.35
C LEU A 452 -35.01 11.89 -19.37
N ALA A 453 -34.17 12.93 -19.41
CA ALA A 453 -34.30 14.09 -18.54
C ALA A 453 -35.67 14.74 -18.79
N GLY A 454 -36.58 14.64 -17.80
CA GLY A 454 -37.88 15.32 -17.83
C GLY A 454 -39.12 14.44 -17.95
N VAL A 455 -39.02 13.10 -17.93
CA VAL A 455 -40.24 12.26 -17.93
C VAL A 455 -40.17 11.21 -16.81
N ASP A 456 -40.84 11.48 -15.69
CA ASP A 456 -41.24 10.44 -14.74
C ASP A 456 -42.51 9.79 -15.29
N VAL A 457 -42.35 8.75 -16.12
CA VAL A 457 -43.48 7.93 -16.57
C VAL A 457 -43.80 6.96 -15.44
N GLN A 458 -44.97 7.12 -14.81
CA GLN A 458 -45.51 6.06 -13.95
C GLN A 458 -46.07 4.94 -14.83
N ASP A 459 -46.08 3.68 -14.37
CA ASP A 459 -46.48 2.50 -15.17
C ASP A 459 -47.87 2.63 -15.82
N GLU A 460 -48.74 3.48 -15.25
CA GLU A 460 -50.08 3.77 -15.77
C GLU A 460 -50.05 4.65 -17.05
N ASP A 461 -49.11 5.60 -17.13
CA ASP A 461 -48.94 6.51 -18.27
C ASP A 461 -48.34 5.79 -19.49
N LEU A 462 -47.49 4.79 -19.26
CA LEU A 462 -46.91 3.95 -20.33
C LEU A 462 -48.01 3.12 -21.02
N ASN A 463 -48.93 2.56 -20.24
CA ASN A 463 -50.09 1.82 -20.75
C ASN A 463 -51.08 2.74 -21.49
N ALA A 464 -51.23 3.99 -21.03
CA ALA A 464 -52.04 4.99 -21.72
C ALA A 464 -51.45 5.35 -23.10
N MET A 465 -50.12 5.55 -23.20
CA MET A 465 -49.45 5.84 -24.47
C MET A 465 -49.50 4.67 -25.46
N LEU A 466 -49.35 3.43 -24.99
CA LEU A 466 -49.50 2.23 -25.82
C LEU A 466 -50.90 2.12 -26.45
N ASN A 467 -51.94 2.42 -25.67
CA ASN A 467 -53.32 2.42 -26.15
C ASN A 467 -53.62 3.54 -27.16
N VAL A 468 -52.99 4.71 -27.01
CA VAL A 468 -53.13 5.82 -27.97
C VAL A 468 -52.43 5.49 -29.29
N ASN A 469 -51.21 4.94 -29.24
CA ASN A 469 -50.49 4.53 -30.45
C ASN A 469 -51.20 3.39 -31.20
N ALA A 470 -51.78 2.42 -30.49
CA ALA A 470 -52.61 1.38 -31.09
C ALA A 470 -53.85 1.94 -31.81
N ARG A 471 -54.48 2.99 -31.26
CA ARG A 471 -55.61 3.68 -31.91
C ARG A 471 -55.19 4.48 -33.14
N ILE A 472 -54.05 5.17 -33.08
CA ILE A 472 -53.54 5.96 -34.21
C ILE A 472 -53.13 5.05 -35.37
N ALA A 473 -52.45 3.92 -35.10
CA ALA A 473 -52.11 2.93 -36.11
C ALA A 473 -53.38 2.32 -36.77
N GLY A 474 -54.43 2.08 -35.97
CA GLY A 474 -55.73 1.64 -36.47
C GLY A 474 -56.41 2.68 -37.38
N GLN A 475 -56.35 3.97 -37.03
CA GLN A 475 -56.91 5.06 -37.84
C GLN A 475 -56.13 5.29 -39.15
N GLN A 476 -54.81 5.16 -39.12
CA GLN A 476 -53.97 5.29 -40.32
C GLN A 476 -54.19 4.14 -41.31
N SER A 477 -54.40 2.92 -40.80
CA SER A 477 -54.75 1.74 -41.61
C SER A 477 -56.13 1.92 -42.29
N ALA A 478 -57.10 2.50 -41.59
CA ALA A 478 -58.41 2.84 -42.15
C ALA A 478 -58.31 3.94 -43.23
N ALA A 479 -57.52 4.99 -42.99
CA ALA A 479 -57.30 6.07 -43.95
C ALA A 479 -56.60 5.60 -45.25
N GLN A 480 -55.61 4.70 -45.14
CA GLN A 480 -54.96 4.11 -46.32
C GLN A 480 -55.90 3.20 -47.12
N SER A 481 -56.79 2.46 -46.45
CA SER A 481 -57.80 1.63 -47.13
C SER A 481 -58.83 2.48 -47.91
N MET A 482 -59.13 3.69 -47.42
CA MET A 482 -60.07 4.63 -48.03
C MET A 482 -59.44 5.36 -49.22
N GLY A 483 -58.17 5.76 -49.12
CA GLY A 483 -57.40 6.34 -50.23
C GLY A 483 -57.21 5.37 -51.40
N ARG A 484 -57.08 4.06 -51.13
CA ARG A 484 -56.95 3.03 -52.16
C ARG A 484 -58.25 2.75 -52.93
N ARG A 485 -59.42 3.01 -52.33
CA ARG A 485 -60.72 2.95 -53.02
C ARG A 485 -60.96 4.15 -53.93
N LEU A 486 -60.49 5.33 -53.56
CA LEU A 486 -60.63 6.56 -54.36
C LEU A 486 -59.72 6.60 -55.60
N ALA A 487 -58.68 5.76 -55.66
CA ALA A 487 -57.75 5.68 -56.79
C ALA A 487 -58.23 4.77 -57.95
N TYR A 488 -59.40 4.12 -57.83
CA TYR A 488 -59.90 3.15 -58.82
C TYR A 488 -61.09 3.65 -59.67
N GLU A 489 -61.60 4.86 -59.42
CA GLU A 489 -62.67 5.51 -60.20
C GLU A 489 -62.16 6.87 -60.72
N GLY A 490 -61.65 6.90 -61.97
CA GLY A 490 -61.16 8.16 -62.55
C GLY A 490 -60.36 8.06 -63.86
N ASP A 491 -60.98 7.51 -64.90
CA ASP A 491 -60.94 7.90 -66.33
C ASP A 491 -59.63 8.03 -67.18
N ALA A 492 -59.82 7.79 -68.47
CA ALA A 492 -58.90 7.47 -69.57
C ALA A 492 -58.05 8.65 -70.16
N PRO A 493 -57.16 8.42 -71.16
CA PRO A 493 -55.92 9.19 -71.34
C PRO A 493 -56.03 10.39 -72.31
N ARG A 494 -55.21 11.43 -72.08
CA ARG A 494 -54.95 12.49 -73.08
C ARG A 494 -53.46 12.76 -73.28
N ARG A 495 -53.11 12.94 -74.56
CA ARG A 495 -51.79 12.99 -75.19
C ARG A 495 -50.94 14.19 -74.78
N LEU A 496 -49.62 13.99 -74.80
CA LEU A 496 -48.58 15.02 -74.82
C LEU A 496 -48.38 15.59 -76.23
N PRO A 497 -47.98 16.87 -76.36
CA PRO A 497 -47.10 17.31 -77.42
C PRO A 497 -45.77 17.83 -76.87
N GLU A 498 -44.78 17.79 -77.75
CA GLU A 498 -43.35 17.90 -77.52
C GLU A 498 -42.80 19.24 -78.09
N PHE A 499 -41.70 19.70 -77.48
CA PHE A 499 -40.64 20.63 -77.93
C PHE A 499 -40.81 22.16 -77.98
N GLY A 500 -39.77 22.82 -77.43
CA GLY A 500 -39.37 24.21 -77.63
C GLY A 500 -38.23 24.60 -76.69
N GLU A 501 -36.98 24.30 -77.07
CA GLU A 501 -35.76 24.88 -76.48
C GLU A 501 -35.61 26.35 -76.90
N GLU A 502 -35.18 27.23 -75.98
CA GLU A 502 -33.99 28.07 -76.12
C GLU A 502 -33.78 28.99 -74.90
N GLY A 503 -32.54 29.04 -74.40
CA GLY A 503 -31.94 30.30 -73.93
C GLY A 503 -31.71 30.49 -72.42
N GLY A 504 -30.61 29.94 -71.89
CA GLY A 504 -29.78 30.68 -70.92
C GLY A 504 -29.22 29.88 -69.73
N ALA A 505 -28.01 29.33 -69.86
CA ALA A 505 -26.91 29.48 -68.88
C ALA A 505 -25.67 28.67 -69.31
N VAL A 506 -24.56 29.36 -69.50
CA VAL A 506 -23.22 28.82 -69.73
C VAL A 506 -22.51 28.66 -68.38
N GLY A 507 -21.82 27.52 -68.21
CA GLY A 507 -20.54 27.43 -67.51
C GLY A 507 -20.57 27.45 -65.97
N ALA A 508 -20.19 26.32 -65.38
CA ALA A 508 -19.79 26.24 -63.98
C ALA A 508 -18.67 27.23 -63.62
N PRO A 509 -18.63 27.67 -62.36
CA PRO A 509 -17.37 27.66 -61.64
C PRO A 509 -17.46 26.77 -60.39
N ALA A 510 -16.37 26.05 -60.17
CA ALA A 510 -15.99 25.54 -58.88
C ALA A 510 -15.85 26.70 -57.87
N GLY A 511 -16.24 26.45 -56.61
CA GLY A 511 -15.76 27.23 -55.46
C GLY A 511 -16.81 27.60 -54.43
N ALA A 512 -16.97 26.78 -53.39
CA ALA A 512 -16.98 27.20 -51.98
C ALA A 512 -17.02 25.97 -51.04
N ILE A 513 -15.84 25.44 -50.73
CA ILE A 513 -15.59 24.71 -49.48
C ILE A 513 -15.54 25.76 -48.36
N GLY A 514 -16.22 25.56 -47.23
CA GLY A 514 -15.92 26.35 -46.03
C GLY A 514 -17.04 26.47 -44.99
N GLY A 515 -17.15 25.47 -44.12
CA GLY A 515 -17.98 25.56 -42.91
C GLY A 515 -17.86 24.32 -42.05
N GLY A 516 -16.63 23.84 -41.81
CA GLY A 516 -16.39 22.75 -40.86
C GLY A 516 -16.89 23.17 -39.48
N GLY A 517 -18.05 22.65 -39.08
CA GLY A 517 -18.58 22.85 -37.72
C GLY A 517 -17.56 22.37 -36.70
N VAL A 518 -17.64 22.89 -35.48
CA VAL A 518 -16.82 22.44 -34.35
C VAL A 518 -17.77 21.91 -33.29
N GLN A 519 -17.39 20.84 -32.62
CA GLN A 519 -18.18 20.23 -31.56
C GLN A 519 -17.29 19.94 -30.34
N LEU A 520 -17.91 19.89 -29.16
CA LEU A 520 -17.30 19.35 -27.96
C LEU A 520 -17.63 17.86 -27.90
N PHE A 521 -16.62 17.02 -27.72
CA PHE A 521 -16.77 15.59 -27.45
C PHE A 521 -16.39 15.31 -26.01
N PHE A 522 -17.32 14.84 -25.19
CA PHE A 522 -17.08 14.60 -23.77
C PHE A 522 -16.36 13.26 -23.57
N LEU A 523 -15.17 13.31 -22.97
CA LEU A 523 -14.34 12.14 -22.68
C LEU A 523 -14.75 11.45 -21.37
N SER A 524 -15.20 12.23 -20.38
CA SER A 524 -15.58 11.72 -19.06
C SER A 524 -16.56 12.66 -18.36
N GLY A 525 -17.20 12.17 -17.29
CA GLY A 525 -18.24 12.88 -16.53
C GLY A 525 -19.65 12.54 -17.03
N GLU A 526 -20.64 13.35 -16.64
CA GLU A 526 -22.07 13.02 -16.84
C GLU A 526 -22.53 12.98 -18.30
N PHE A 527 -21.74 13.54 -19.21
CA PHE A 527 -21.97 13.55 -20.66
C PHE A 527 -20.97 12.68 -21.42
N GLY A 528 -20.20 11.81 -20.75
CA GLY A 528 -19.15 11.00 -21.39
C GLY A 528 -19.66 10.21 -22.62
N GLY A 529 -19.00 10.43 -23.76
CA GLY A 529 -19.36 9.86 -25.06
C GLY A 529 -20.31 10.71 -25.90
N GLU A 530 -20.89 11.79 -25.36
CA GLU A 530 -21.79 12.69 -26.09
C GLU A 530 -21.03 13.79 -26.85
N THR A 531 -21.67 14.36 -27.87
CA THR A 531 -21.18 15.53 -28.61
C THR A 531 -22.15 16.70 -28.54
N ILE A 532 -21.62 17.92 -28.36
CA ILE A 532 -22.39 19.16 -28.41
C ILE A 532 -21.83 20.06 -29.50
N PRO A 533 -22.63 20.45 -30.52
CA PRO A 533 -22.17 21.37 -31.56
C PRO A 533 -21.95 22.78 -31.00
N LEU A 534 -20.89 23.44 -31.45
CA LEU A 534 -20.62 24.83 -31.15
C LEU A 534 -21.08 25.70 -32.33
N ASP A 535 -22.21 26.39 -32.15
CA ASP A 535 -22.90 27.17 -33.19
C ASP A 535 -22.45 28.65 -33.27
N GLY A 536 -21.60 29.09 -32.34
CA GLY A 536 -21.08 30.44 -32.24
C GLY A 536 -21.67 31.25 -31.09
N THR A 537 -22.71 30.74 -30.43
CA THR A 537 -23.20 31.31 -29.17
C THR A 537 -22.28 30.95 -28.00
N PRO A 538 -22.09 31.83 -27.00
CA PRO A 538 -21.36 31.51 -25.79
C PRO A 538 -21.99 30.33 -25.06
N LEU A 539 -21.27 29.20 -24.98
CA LEU A 539 -21.69 28.05 -24.20
C LEU A 539 -21.19 28.24 -22.76
N VAL A 540 -22.12 28.44 -21.82
CA VAL A 540 -21.78 28.62 -20.40
C VAL A 540 -21.96 27.29 -19.67
N LEU A 541 -20.90 26.81 -19.03
CA LEU A 541 -20.85 25.53 -18.31
C LEU A 541 -20.86 25.80 -16.80
N GLY A 542 -21.75 25.11 -16.08
CA GLY A 542 -21.81 25.21 -14.63
C GLY A 542 -23.04 24.55 -14.04
N ARG A 543 -23.20 24.64 -12.71
CA ARG A 543 -24.28 23.96 -11.98
C ARG A 543 -25.59 24.72 -11.87
N ASP A 544 -25.60 26.00 -12.24
CA ASP A 544 -26.77 26.88 -12.08
C ASP A 544 -27.68 26.86 -13.31
N PRO A 545 -28.88 26.27 -13.24
CA PRO A 545 -29.80 26.16 -14.39
C PRO A 545 -30.35 27.51 -14.86
N GLY A 546 -30.28 28.56 -14.03
CA GLY A 546 -30.72 29.90 -14.42
C GLY A 546 -29.65 30.73 -15.14
N ARG A 547 -28.39 30.25 -15.18
CA ARG A 547 -27.24 31.01 -15.70
C ARG A 547 -26.33 30.21 -16.65
N CYS A 548 -26.48 28.90 -16.73
CA CYS A 548 -25.64 28.04 -17.56
C CYS A 548 -26.45 27.40 -18.69
N THR A 549 -25.88 27.39 -19.88
CA THR A 549 -26.43 26.74 -21.07
C THR A 549 -26.22 25.23 -21.01
N LEU A 550 -25.07 24.79 -20.47
CA LEU A 550 -24.80 23.39 -20.16
C LEU A 550 -24.78 23.21 -18.64
N ILE A 551 -25.79 22.51 -18.15
CA ILE A 551 -26.02 22.31 -16.71
C ILE A 551 -25.30 21.06 -16.26
N LEU A 552 -24.44 21.21 -15.26
CA LEU A 552 -23.60 20.16 -14.72
C LEU A 552 -23.99 19.81 -13.28
N THR A 553 -24.16 18.54 -12.96
CA THR A 553 -24.71 18.10 -11.65
C THR A 553 -23.64 17.96 -10.56
N SER A 554 -22.36 17.90 -10.93
CA SER A 554 -21.26 17.70 -9.97
C SER A 554 -21.11 18.86 -8.97
N LYS A 555 -20.99 18.53 -7.68
CA LYS A 555 -20.74 19.51 -6.60
C LYS A 555 -19.38 20.19 -6.70
N SER A 556 -18.40 19.57 -7.34
CA SER A 556 -17.08 20.18 -7.58
C SER A 556 -17.13 21.24 -8.68
N ILE A 557 -18.24 21.36 -9.41
CA ILE A 557 -18.43 22.34 -10.45
C ILE A 557 -19.17 23.56 -9.87
N SER A 558 -18.56 24.73 -10.04
CA SER A 558 -19.11 26.01 -9.60
C SER A 558 -20.45 26.33 -10.29
N LYS A 559 -21.25 27.20 -9.65
CA LYS A 559 -22.57 27.62 -10.17
C LYS A 559 -22.48 28.12 -11.61
N VAL A 560 -21.47 28.93 -11.91
CA VAL A 560 -21.01 29.23 -13.26
C VAL A 560 -19.52 28.93 -13.23
N HIS A 561 -19.04 28.01 -14.07
CA HIS A 561 -17.67 27.48 -13.97
C HIS A 561 -16.78 28.05 -15.06
N CYS A 562 -17.17 27.89 -16.32
CA CYS A 562 -16.46 28.47 -17.45
C CYS A 562 -17.41 28.79 -18.61
N SER A 563 -16.97 29.63 -19.53
CA SER A 563 -17.62 29.85 -20.82
C SER A 563 -16.72 29.44 -21.97
N ILE A 564 -17.31 28.91 -23.03
CA ILE A 564 -16.66 28.68 -24.32
C ILE A 564 -17.25 29.65 -25.31
N GLU A 565 -16.39 30.47 -25.90
CA GLU A 565 -16.78 31.59 -26.74
C GLU A 565 -16.05 31.52 -28.08
N LYS A 566 -16.74 31.94 -29.14
CA LYS A 566 -16.11 32.13 -30.44
C LYS A 566 -15.30 33.43 -30.42
N ASN A 567 -14.03 33.36 -30.81
CA ASN A 567 -13.14 34.52 -30.88
C ASN A 567 -12.41 34.53 -32.23
N GLY A 568 -12.88 35.37 -33.16
CA GLY A 568 -12.39 35.40 -34.54
C GLY A 568 -12.65 34.06 -35.25
N SER A 569 -11.60 33.46 -35.81
CA SER A 569 -11.64 32.16 -36.48
C SER A 569 -11.47 30.96 -35.54
N GLY A 570 -11.32 31.18 -34.22
CA GLY A 570 -11.06 30.12 -33.25
C GLY A 570 -12.02 30.13 -32.05
N TRP A 571 -11.78 29.21 -31.14
CA TRP A 571 -12.53 29.07 -29.88
C TRP A 571 -11.64 29.41 -28.69
N VAL A 572 -12.22 30.03 -27.68
CA VAL A 572 -11.57 30.29 -26.40
C VAL A 572 -12.41 29.72 -25.27
N VAL A 573 -11.75 29.30 -24.20
CA VAL A 573 -12.37 28.99 -22.91
C VAL A 573 -11.99 30.09 -21.91
N VAL A 574 -12.95 30.48 -21.08
CA VAL A 574 -12.77 31.44 -19.99
C VAL A 574 -13.25 30.79 -18.70
N ASP A 575 -12.36 30.57 -17.75
CA ASP A 575 -12.74 30.18 -16.39
C ASP A 575 -13.31 31.42 -15.67
N VAL A 576 -14.57 31.39 -15.23
CA VAL A 576 -15.23 32.57 -14.63
C VAL A 576 -15.00 32.69 -13.11
N GLY A 577 -13.88 32.16 -12.62
CA GLY A 577 -13.53 32.16 -11.19
C GLY A 577 -14.01 30.91 -10.47
N SER A 578 -13.92 29.76 -11.13
CA SER A 578 -14.29 28.47 -10.58
C SER A 578 -13.44 28.08 -9.36
N THR A 579 -14.07 27.35 -8.42
CA THR A 579 -13.46 26.97 -7.14
C THR A 579 -12.30 26.00 -7.31
N TYR A 580 -12.46 25.02 -8.20
CA TYR A 580 -11.48 23.96 -8.44
C TYR A 580 -10.68 24.15 -9.73
N GLY A 581 -10.94 25.21 -10.49
CA GLY A 581 -10.20 25.56 -11.71
C GLY A 581 -10.62 24.80 -12.96
N THR A 582 -10.40 25.45 -14.10
CA THR A 582 -10.41 24.85 -15.44
C THR A 582 -8.99 24.52 -15.89
N TYR A 583 -8.82 23.39 -16.58
CA TYR A 583 -7.54 22.91 -17.11
C TYR A 583 -7.66 22.68 -18.61
N VAL A 584 -6.63 23.01 -19.37
CA VAL A 584 -6.52 22.72 -20.80
C VAL A 584 -5.22 21.95 -21.02
N ASP A 585 -5.31 20.77 -21.63
CA ASP A 585 -4.20 19.84 -21.88
C ASP A 585 -3.36 19.57 -20.61
N GLY A 586 -4.05 19.43 -19.47
CA GLY A 586 -3.46 19.17 -18.15
C GLY A 586 -2.93 20.41 -17.40
N ALA A 587 -2.85 21.57 -18.05
CA ALA A 587 -2.39 22.82 -17.43
C ALA A 587 -3.58 23.67 -16.95
N ARG A 588 -3.52 24.18 -15.71
CA ARG A 588 -4.57 25.06 -15.17
C ARG A 588 -4.51 26.42 -15.85
N ILE A 589 -5.65 26.91 -16.35
CA ILE A 589 -5.73 28.24 -16.96
C ILE A 589 -6.02 29.30 -15.88
N PRO A 590 -5.53 30.55 -16.06
CA PRO A 590 -5.84 31.64 -15.14
C PRO A 590 -7.34 32.04 -15.23
N PRO A 591 -8.00 32.35 -14.10
CA PRO A 591 -9.39 32.79 -14.10
C PRO A 591 -9.55 34.15 -14.77
N ASN A 592 -10.72 34.38 -15.37
CA ASN A 592 -11.15 35.57 -16.08
C ASN A 592 -10.25 35.97 -17.26
N GLN A 593 -9.51 35.02 -17.82
CA GLN A 593 -8.70 35.23 -19.02
C GLN A 593 -9.14 34.29 -20.15
N ARG A 594 -9.10 34.81 -21.38
CA ARG A 594 -9.42 34.04 -22.59
C ARG A 594 -8.25 33.14 -22.95
N TYR A 595 -8.46 31.83 -22.84
CA TYR A 595 -7.49 30.82 -23.23
C TYR A 595 -7.88 30.18 -24.56
N ARG A 596 -6.99 30.24 -25.56
CA ARG A 596 -7.28 29.73 -26.91
C ARG A 596 -7.28 28.20 -26.94
N LEU A 597 -8.35 27.62 -27.44
CA LEU A 597 -8.47 26.18 -27.66
C LEU A 597 -7.98 25.82 -29.07
N GLN A 598 -7.11 24.80 -29.15
CA GLN A 598 -6.71 24.20 -30.42
C GLN A 598 -7.58 22.99 -30.71
N MET A 599 -7.75 22.63 -31.99
CA MET A 599 -8.46 21.40 -32.33
C MET A 599 -7.76 20.20 -31.68
N GLY A 600 -8.53 19.43 -30.94
CA GLY A 600 -8.07 18.30 -30.16
C GLY A 600 -7.60 18.63 -28.74
N SER A 601 -7.62 19.88 -28.30
CA SER A 601 -7.34 20.23 -26.91
C SER A 601 -8.36 19.58 -25.97
N VAL A 602 -7.86 19.00 -24.88
CA VAL A 602 -8.66 18.40 -23.81
C VAL A 602 -8.84 19.41 -22.70
N VAL A 603 -10.09 19.75 -22.40
CA VAL A 603 -10.47 20.66 -21.32
C VAL A 603 -11.05 19.85 -20.17
N SER A 604 -10.54 20.06 -18.96
CA SER A 604 -10.96 19.37 -17.74
C SER A 604 -11.47 20.39 -16.72
N LEU A 605 -12.69 20.19 -16.23
CA LEU A 605 -13.34 21.05 -15.23
C LEU A 605 -13.32 20.35 -13.88
N ALA A 606 -12.64 20.95 -12.89
CA ALA A 606 -12.54 20.38 -11.54
C ALA A 606 -12.13 18.89 -11.49
N LYS A 607 -11.48 18.36 -12.56
CA LYS A 607 -11.19 16.93 -12.79
C LYS A 607 -12.41 15.99 -12.71
N ALA A 608 -13.62 16.53 -12.84
CA ALA A 608 -14.87 15.79 -12.75
C ALA A 608 -15.55 15.61 -14.11
N LEU A 609 -15.18 16.43 -15.10
CA LEU A 609 -15.70 16.42 -16.45
C LEU A 609 -14.54 16.76 -17.40
N GLU A 610 -14.38 15.96 -18.45
CA GLU A 610 -13.39 16.23 -19.49
C GLU A 610 -14.05 16.22 -20.86
N PHE A 611 -13.68 17.16 -21.72
CA PHE A 611 -14.16 17.22 -23.09
C PHE A 611 -13.07 17.71 -24.03
N LYS A 612 -13.17 17.32 -25.29
CA LYS A 612 -12.23 17.65 -26.36
C LYS A 612 -12.95 18.46 -27.42
N ILE A 613 -12.30 19.48 -27.94
CA ILE A 613 -12.83 20.23 -29.10
C ILE A 613 -12.43 19.50 -30.38
N VAL A 614 -13.40 19.13 -31.23
CA VAL A 614 -13.15 18.34 -32.45
C VAL A 614 -13.94 18.91 -33.64
N PRO A 615 -13.51 18.65 -34.89
CA PRO A 615 -14.31 18.98 -36.06
C PRO A 615 -15.65 18.21 -36.05
N ALA A 616 -16.72 18.84 -36.53
CA ALA A 616 -18.00 18.20 -36.72
C ALA A 616 -17.87 17.05 -37.73
N GLY A 617 -18.40 15.88 -37.38
CA GLY A 617 -18.31 14.66 -38.20
C GLY A 617 -16.98 13.90 -38.09
N SER A 618 -16.07 14.28 -37.18
CA SER A 618 -14.88 13.46 -36.92
C SER A 618 -15.26 12.14 -36.24
N ASP A 619 -14.77 11.02 -36.78
CA ASP A 619 -14.95 9.68 -36.23
C ASP A 619 -14.12 9.53 -34.93
N THR A 620 -14.70 9.88 -33.79
CA THR A 620 -13.99 9.87 -32.50
C THR A 620 -13.99 8.46 -31.91
N ALA A 621 -13.08 7.62 -32.40
CA ALA A 621 -12.67 6.38 -31.77
C ALA A 621 -11.40 6.62 -30.95
N TYR A 622 -11.50 6.61 -29.63
CA TYR A 622 -10.38 6.43 -28.69
C TYR A 622 -10.87 5.69 -27.46
#